data_AF-A0A0F9FRK3-F1
#
_entry.id   AF-A0A0F9FRK3-F1
#
_cell.length_a   1.000
_cell.length_b   1.000
_cell.length_c   1.000
_cell.angle_alpha   90.00
_cell.angle_beta   90.00
_cell.angle_gamma   90.00
#
_symmetry.space_group_name_H-M   'P 1'
#
loop_
_entity.id
_entity.type
_entity.pdbx_description
1 polymer ?
#
loop_
_entity_poly.entity_id
_entity_poly.type
_entity_poly.pdbx_seq_one_letter_code
_entity_poly.pdbx_strand_id
1 'polypeptide(L)'
;MCYSTESSLIAWVISVVIGCYLWNRNRKYDRWNASFIWTFSAVQLWEAGIWSSTNKSQQNFYLKLLLLTLLAQPLVQTYSGWRATGSRTLQIMTGVFLLIWFYTLYRTFTEQFYVTKGPHGHLIWHSDSGSFIQGNIPVIGILYLLGLFLALLWILPTSIPLIAIGGATILWSLLQTSTGEFDSYWCYVAVAYSITAIFV
;
A
#
# COMPACT_ATOMS: atom_id res chain seq x y z
N MET A 1 -8.19 6.16 -0.73
CA MET A 1 -9.00 5.65 0.39
C MET A 1 -10.43 5.45 -0.10
N CYS A 2 -10.96 4.24 0.00
CA CYS A 2 -12.30 3.97 -0.51
C CYS A 2 -13.39 4.74 0.28
N TYR A 3 -14.48 5.08 -0.41
CA TYR A 3 -15.55 5.94 0.12
C TYR A 3 -16.55 5.22 1.04
N SER A 4 -16.54 3.88 1.06
CA SER A 4 -17.46 3.09 1.87
C SER A 4 -16.90 1.69 2.16
N THR A 5 -17.50 1.00 3.14
CA THR A 5 -17.21 -0.40 3.46
C THR A 5 -17.35 -1.30 2.24
N GLU A 6 -18.44 -1.13 1.49
CA GLU A 6 -18.77 -1.95 0.32
C GLU A 6 -17.72 -1.79 -0.78
N SER A 7 -17.34 -0.55 -1.11
CA SER A 7 -16.31 -0.29 -2.13
C SER A 7 -14.96 -0.89 -1.72
N SER A 8 -14.58 -0.75 -0.45
CA SER A 8 -13.35 -1.34 0.09
C SER A 8 -13.35 -2.88 -0.01
N LEU A 9 -14.44 -3.54 0.37
CA LEU A 9 -14.56 -5.00 0.30
C LEU A 9 -14.56 -5.51 -1.14
N ILE A 10 -15.28 -4.85 -2.05
CA ILE A 10 -15.30 -5.22 -3.48
C ILE A 10 -13.89 -5.12 -4.07
N ALA A 11 -13.18 -4.02 -3.81
CA ALA A 11 -11.81 -3.84 -4.28
C ALA A 11 -10.87 -4.94 -3.73
N TRP A 12 -10.99 -5.26 -2.43
CA TRP A 12 -10.22 -6.33 -1.81
C TRP A 12 -10.50 -7.70 -2.46
N VAL A 13 -11.77 -8.08 -2.62
CA VAL A 13 -12.15 -9.37 -3.23
C VAL A 13 -11.59 -9.49 -4.65
N ILE A 14 -11.78 -8.47 -5.49
CA ILE A 14 -11.27 -8.47 -6.87
C ILE A 14 -9.75 -8.67 -6.87
N SER A 15 -9.02 -7.89 -6.07
CA SER A 15 -7.56 -7.98 -6.00
C SER A 15 -7.07 -9.32 -5.46
N VAL A 16 -7.72 -9.88 -4.43
CA VAL A 16 -7.35 -11.20 -3.89
C VAL A 16 -7.56 -12.30 -4.92
N VAL A 17 -8.70 -12.30 -5.62
CA VAL A 17 -8.98 -13.29 -6.68
C VAL A 17 -7.93 -13.22 -7.78
N ILE A 18 -7.58 -12.01 -8.24
CA ILE A 18 -6.53 -11.82 -9.24
C ILE A 18 -5.17 -12.26 -8.70
N GLY A 19 -4.83 -11.93 -7.46
CA GLY A 19 -3.60 -12.38 -6.81
C GLY A 19 -3.51 -13.91 -6.74
N CYS A 20 -4.59 -14.60 -6.37
CA CYS A 20 -4.68 -16.06 -6.37
C CYS A 20 -4.52 -16.64 -7.78
N TYR A 21 -5.17 -16.03 -8.78
CA TYR A 21 -5.01 -16.42 -10.17
C TYR A 21 -3.56 -16.31 -10.64
N LEU A 22 -2.89 -15.17 -10.39
CA LEU A 22 -1.48 -14.98 -10.75
C LEU A 22 -0.59 -16.00 -10.03
N TRP A 23 -0.80 -16.18 -8.72
CA TRP A 23 -0.04 -17.15 -7.94
C TRP A 23 -0.11 -18.57 -8.53
N ASN A 24 -1.30 -18.99 -8.95
CA ASN A 24 -1.51 -20.30 -9.58
C ASN A 24 -0.95 -20.37 -11.01
N ARG A 25 -1.08 -19.28 -11.79
CA ARG A 25 -0.53 -19.18 -13.16
C ARG A 25 1.00 -19.27 -13.19
N ASN A 26 1.66 -18.72 -12.18
CA ASN A 26 3.07 -18.91 -11.88
C ASN A 26 4.07 -18.65 -13.04
N ARG A 27 3.83 -17.61 -13.86
CA ARG A 27 4.84 -17.07 -14.78
C ARG A 27 5.95 -16.35 -14.01
N LYS A 28 6.99 -15.93 -14.74
CA LYS A 28 8.26 -15.40 -14.21
C LYS A 28 8.10 -14.35 -13.10
N TYR A 29 7.12 -13.45 -13.18
CA TYR A 29 6.89 -12.38 -12.22
C TYR A 29 5.54 -12.47 -11.49
N ASP A 30 4.78 -13.54 -11.70
CA ASP A 30 3.44 -13.68 -11.17
C ASP A 30 3.42 -13.74 -9.65
N ARG A 31 4.29 -14.55 -9.04
CA ARG A 31 4.34 -14.65 -7.56
C ARG A 31 4.75 -13.34 -6.91
N TRP A 32 5.61 -12.58 -7.58
CA TRP A 32 6.00 -11.27 -7.11
C TRP A 32 4.79 -10.34 -7.14
N ASN A 33 4.15 -10.17 -8.30
CA ASN A 33 2.98 -9.31 -8.43
C ASN A 33 1.84 -9.75 -7.50
N ALA A 34 1.57 -11.06 -7.38
CA ALA A 34 0.57 -11.61 -6.48
C ALA A 34 0.84 -11.26 -5.01
N SER A 35 2.08 -11.42 -4.54
CA SER A 35 2.46 -11.05 -3.17
C SER A 35 2.21 -9.57 -2.91
N PHE A 36 2.62 -8.70 -3.84
CA PHE A 36 2.39 -7.28 -3.73
C PHE A 36 0.89 -6.93 -3.75
N ILE A 37 0.10 -7.55 -4.64
CA ILE A 37 -1.35 -7.35 -4.72
C ILE A 37 -2.04 -7.75 -3.43
N TRP A 38 -1.67 -8.87 -2.80
CA TRP A 38 -2.24 -9.27 -1.52
C TRP A 38 -1.91 -8.28 -0.40
N THR A 39 -0.65 -7.83 -0.32
CA THR A 39 -0.27 -6.80 0.66
C THR A 39 -0.97 -5.48 0.39
N PHE A 40 -1.05 -5.05 -0.88
CA PHE A 40 -1.69 -3.80 -1.24
C PHE A 40 -3.19 -3.85 -0.96
N SER A 41 -3.88 -4.93 -1.35
CA SER A 41 -5.32 -5.12 -1.16
C SER A 41 -5.74 -5.28 0.30
N ALA A 42 -4.85 -5.78 1.17
CA ALA A 42 -5.13 -5.87 2.60
C ALA A 42 -5.39 -4.49 3.23
N VAL A 43 -4.88 -3.39 2.66
CA VAL A 43 -5.23 -2.02 3.10
C VAL A 43 -6.73 -1.78 2.99
N GLN A 44 -7.37 -2.23 1.91
CA GLN A 44 -8.79 -2.05 1.67
C GLN A 44 -9.62 -2.91 2.63
N LEU A 45 -9.14 -4.11 2.98
CA LEU A 45 -9.77 -4.91 4.03
C LEU A 45 -9.76 -4.18 5.39
N TRP A 46 -8.64 -3.58 5.78
CA TRP A 46 -8.54 -2.82 7.03
C TRP A 46 -9.37 -1.54 6.99
N GLU A 47 -9.44 -0.88 5.84
CA GLU A 47 -10.29 0.30 5.62
C GLU A 47 -11.78 -0.03 5.77
N ALA A 48 -12.25 -1.16 5.24
CA ALA A 48 -13.62 -1.65 5.50
C ALA A 48 -13.87 -1.90 7.00
N GLY A 49 -12.86 -2.39 7.72
CA GLY A 49 -12.89 -2.52 9.18
C GLY A 49 -13.05 -1.16 9.89
N ILE A 50 -12.33 -0.12 9.44
CA ILE A 50 -12.45 1.24 9.97
C ILE A 50 -13.87 1.79 9.72
N TRP A 51 -14.39 1.64 8.50
CA TRP A 51 -15.75 2.10 8.18
C TRP A 51 -16.85 1.40 8.99
N SER A 52 -16.64 0.12 9.32
CA SER A 52 -17.62 -0.69 10.08
C SER A 52 -17.47 -0.57 11.60
N SER A 53 -16.46 0.16 12.08
CA SER A 53 -16.19 0.29 13.50
C SER A 53 -17.25 1.13 14.22
N THR A 54 -17.62 0.70 15.44
CA THR A 54 -18.62 1.41 16.26
C THR A 54 -18.01 2.29 17.34
N ASN A 55 -16.71 2.13 17.61
CA ASN A 55 -16.00 2.87 18.65
C ASN A 55 -14.54 3.15 18.28
N LYS A 56 -13.94 4.11 18.99
CA LYS A 56 -12.56 4.58 18.76
C LYS A 56 -11.50 3.49 18.98
N SER A 57 -11.74 2.53 19.87
CA SER A 57 -10.79 1.45 20.14
C SER A 57 -10.66 0.50 18.94
N GLN A 58 -11.78 0.11 18.33
CA GLN A 58 -11.79 -0.67 17.09
C GLN A 58 -11.14 0.09 15.94
N GLN A 59 -11.42 1.39 15.78
CA GLN A 59 -10.78 2.24 14.76
C GLN A 59 -9.26 2.22 14.89
N ASN A 60 -8.76 2.47 16.10
CA ASN A 60 -7.33 2.46 16.38
C ASN A 60 -6.70 1.09 16.07
N PHE A 61 -7.37 -0.01 16.40
CA PHE A 61 -6.91 -1.36 16.06
C PHE A 61 -6.74 -1.54 14.53
N TYR A 62 -7.76 -1.19 13.75
CA TYR A 62 -7.68 -1.31 12.29
C TYR A 62 -6.66 -0.34 11.68
N LEU A 63 -6.52 0.87 12.20
CA LEU A 63 -5.48 1.83 11.77
C LEU A 63 -4.06 1.30 12.02
N LYS A 64 -3.82 0.57 13.12
CA LYS A 64 -2.54 -0.10 13.38
C LYS A 64 -2.24 -1.17 12.34
N LEU A 65 -3.22 -2.02 12.02
CA LEU A 65 -3.08 -3.03 10.96
C LEU A 65 -2.88 -2.38 9.59
N LEU A 66 -3.58 -1.28 9.33
CA LEU A 66 -3.45 -0.51 8.10
C LEU A 66 -2.04 0.04 7.95
N LEU A 67 -1.49 0.70 8.97
CA LEU A 67 -0.15 1.27 8.95
C LEU A 67 0.92 0.19 8.71
N LEU A 68 0.83 -0.94 9.41
CA LEU A 68 1.73 -2.09 9.24
C LEU A 68 1.68 -2.64 7.82
N THR A 69 0.49 -2.76 7.25
CA THR A 69 0.27 -3.29 5.90
C THR A 69 0.77 -2.31 4.84
N LEU A 70 0.52 -1.03 5.04
CA LEU A 70 0.97 0.04 4.15
C LEU A 70 2.50 0.03 4.04
N LEU A 71 3.21 0.02 5.17
CA LEU A 71 4.68 -0.04 5.14
C LEU A 71 5.25 -1.44 4.85
N ALA A 72 4.43 -2.49 4.85
CA ALA A 72 4.82 -3.79 4.32
C ALA A 72 4.86 -3.82 2.79
N GLN A 73 4.15 -2.93 2.09
CA GLN A 73 4.14 -2.90 0.62
C GLN A 73 5.54 -2.77 0.00
N PRO A 74 6.38 -1.75 0.33
CA PRO A 74 7.73 -1.65 -0.22
C PRO A 74 8.64 -2.80 0.22
N LEU A 75 8.44 -3.34 1.43
CA LEU A 75 9.17 -4.51 1.91
C LEU A 75 8.87 -5.74 1.04
N VAL A 76 7.59 -6.06 0.83
CA VAL A 76 7.17 -7.21 0.01
C VAL A 76 7.59 -7.01 -1.44
N GLN A 77 7.51 -5.78 -1.95
CA GLN A 77 7.90 -5.44 -3.31
C GLN A 77 9.40 -5.64 -3.55
N THR A 78 10.24 -5.16 -2.64
CA THR A 78 11.70 -5.33 -2.73
C THR A 78 12.15 -6.76 -2.44
N TYR A 79 11.54 -7.43 -1.46
CA TYR A 79 11.82 -8.83 -1.14
C TYR A 79 11.47 -9.75 -2.31
N SER A 80 10.27 -9.63 -2.86
CA SER A 80 9.81 -10.46 -3.97
C SER A 80 10.64 -10.18 -5.23
N GLY A 81 10.99 -8.91 -5.46
CA GLY A 81 11.89 -8.54 -6.55
C GLY A 81 13.29 -9.12 -6.40
N TRP A 82 13.85 -9.10 -5.19
CA TRP A 82 15.12 -9.76 -4.90
C TRP A 82 15.03 -11.27 -5.15
N ARG A 83 13.98 -11.95 -4.66
CA ARG A 83 13.77 -13.39 -4.89
C ARG A 83 13.63 -13.76 -6.37
N ALA A 84 13.03 -12.88 -7.17
CA ALA A 84 12.83 -13.10 -8.60
C ALA A 84 14.08 -12.82 -9.46
N THR A 85 14.98 -11.93 -9.01
CA THR A 85 16.07 -11.41 -9.84
C THR A 85 17.47 -11.67 -9.30
N GLY A 86 17.61 -12.03 -8.03
CA GLY A 86 18.91 -12.17 -7.35
C GLY A 86 19.65 -10.85 -7.12
N SER A 87 19.01 -9.70 -7.39
CA SER A 87 19.66 -8.38 -7.29
C SER A 87 20.11 -8.04 -5.87
N ARG A 88 21.41 -7.80 -5.68
CA ARG A 88 21.99 -7.36 -4.41
C ARG A 88 21.43 -6.01 -3.95
N THR A 89 21.12 -5.11 -4.88
CA THR A 89 20.49 -3.81 -4.56
C THR A 89 19.12 -4.02 -3.92
N LEU A 90 18.29 -4.90 -4.49
CA LEU A 90 16.97 -5.21 -3.92
C LEU A 90 17.07 -5.93 -2.58
N GLN A 91 18.09 -6.76 -2.38
CA GLN A 91 18.38 -7.39 -1.09
C GLN A 91 18.68 -6.34 -0.01
N ILE A 92 19.56 -5.37 -0.31
CA ILE A 92 19.90 -4.28 0.62
C ILE A 92 18.65 -3.45 0.94
N MET A 93 17.87 -3.08 -0.08
CA MET A 93 16.62 -2.34 0.10
C MET A 93 15.59 -3.12 0.92
N THR A 94 15.50 -4.44 0.74
CA THR A 94 14.67 -5.31 1.59
C THR A 94 15.06 -5.17 3.06
N GLY A 95 16.36 -5.17 3.38
CA GLY A 95 16.86 -4.94 4.74
C GLY A 95 16.46 -3.57 5.29
N VAL A 96 16.56 -2.52 4.48
CA VAL A 96 16.14 -1.15 4.86
C VAL A 96 14.63 -1.11 5.15
N PHE A 97 13.79 -1.65 4.27
CA PHE A 97 12.34 -1.67 4.48
C PHE A 97 11.91 -2.58 5.62
N LEU A 98 12.68 -3.63 5.92
CA LEU A 98 12.45 -4.46 7.09
C LEU A 98 12.68 -3.68 8.38
N LEU A 99 13.74 -2.86 8.46
CA LEU A 99 13.97 -1.97 9.59
C LEU A 99 12.86 -0.91 9.73
N ILE A 100 12.42 -0.32 8.62
CA ILE A 100 11.28 0.61 8.63
C ILE A 100 10.00 -0.09 9.12
N TRP A 101 9.78 -1.33 8.71
CA TRP A 101 8.63 -2.11 9.16
C TRP A 101 8.69 -2.42 10.67
N PHE A 102 9.87 -2.77 11.22
CA PHE A 102 10.02 -2.94 12.67
C PHE A 102 9.84 -1.65 13.45
N TYR A 103 10.34 -0.52 12.94
CA TYR A 103 10.04 0.80 13.51
C TYR A 103 8.54 1.08 13.51
N THR A 104 7.84 0.70 12.44
CA THR A 104 6.38 0.83 12.33
C THR A 104 5.67 -0.05 13.35
N LEU A 105 6.14 -1.28 13.55
CA LEU A 105 5.63 -2.18 14.58
C LEU A 105 5.82 -1.59 15.98
N TYR A 106 6.96 -1.01 16.28
CA TYR A 106 7.17 -0.28 17.53
C TYR A 106 6.14 0.85 17.70
N ARG A 107 5.92 1.66 16.65
CA ARG A 107 4.92 2.74 16.66
C ARG A 107 3.51 2.23 16.98
N THR A 108 3.10 1.07 16.47
CA THR A 108 1.75 0.56 16.77
C THR A 108 1.55 0.18 18.24
N PHE A 109 2.61 -0.06 19.00
CA PHE A 109 2.52 -0.26 20.45
C PHE A 109 2.56 1.04 21.25
N THR A 110 3.20 2.09 20.73
CA THR A 110 3.43 3.34 21.48
C THR A 110 2.47 4.47 21.12
N GLU A 111 1.87 4.45 19.93
CA GLU A 111 1.06 5.55 19.40
C GLU A 111 -0.43 5.21 19.39
N GLN A 112 -1.26 6.26 19.40
CA GLN A 112 -2.69 6.18 19.15
C GLN A 112 -3.03 6.79 17.80
N PHE A 113 -3.85 6.06 17.04
CA PHE A 113 -4.30 6.48 15.73
C PHE A 113 -5.81 6.75 15.76
N TYR A 114 -6.22 7.74 14.99
CA TYR A 114 -7.63 8.09 14.84
C TYR A 114 -7.92 8.53 13.41
N VAL A 115 -9.21 8.62 13.09
CA VAL A 115 -9.68 8.95 11.76
C VAL A 115 -10.67 10.11 11.82
N THR A 116 -10.62 10.98 10.83
CA THR A 116 -11.63 12.01 10.58
C THR A 116 -12.18 11.87 9.16
N LYS A 117 -13.37 12.39 8.89
CA LYS A 117 -13.88 12.48 7.52
C LYS A 117 -13.36 13.77 6.88
N GLY A 118 -12.77 13.65 5.69
CA GLY A 118 -12.34 14.77 4.88
C GLY A 118 -13.50 15.46 4.16
N PRO A 119 -13.24 16.59 3.48
CA PRO A 119 -14.26 17.40 2.80
C PRO A 119 -14.99 16.65 1.68
N HIS A 120 -14.40 15.60 1.13
CA HIS A 120 -15.00 14.76 0.08
C HIS A 120 -15.56 13.43 0.63
N GLY A 121 -15.71 13.31 1.95
CA GLY A 121 -16.24 12.10 2.59
C GLY A 121 -15.25 10.94 2.68
N HIS A 122 -14.00 11.13 2.25
CA HIS A 122 -12.92 10.16 2.45
C HIS A 122 -12.44 10.13 3.90
N LEU A 123 -11.77 9.04 4.30
CA LEU A 123 -11.12 8.94 5.59
C LEU A 123 -9.79 9.71 5.56
N ILE A 124 -9.45 10.40 6.64
CA ILE A 124 -8.13 10.98 6.87
C ILE A 124 -7.56 10.31 8.13
N TRP A 125 -6.38 9.72 8.01
CA TRP A 125 -5.73 8.99 9.10
C TRP A 125 -4.74 9.89 9.82
N HIS A 126 -4.81 9.87 11.14
CA HIS A 126 -3.98 10.69 12.02
C HIS A 126 -3.19 9.84 12.99
N SER A 127 -2.04 10.36 13.41
CA SER A 127 -1.27 9.90 14.55
C SER A 127 -1.19 11.00 15.60
N ASP A 128 -1.12 10.65 16.88
CA ASP A 128 -0.85 11.58 17.97
C ASP A 128 0.63 12.05 18.01
N SER A 129 1.52 11.35 17.30
CA SER A 129 2.97 11.57 17.30
C SER A 129 3.51 12.24 16.02
N GLY A 130 2.65 12.65 15.08
CA GLY A 130 3.07 13.26 13.81
C GLY A 130 2.29 12.75 12.60
N SER A 131 2.96 12.62 11.45
CA SER A 131 2.34 12.10 10.24
C SER A 131 2.01 10.62 10.39
N PHE A 132 0.86 10.17 9.88
CA PHE A 132 0.44 8.77 9.96
C PHE A 132 1.52 7.82 9.40
N ILE A 133 2.00 8.05 8.17
CA ILE A 133 3.02 7.22 7.53
C ILE A 133 4.41 7.49 8.10
N GLN A 134 4.78 8.77 8.27
CA GLN A 134 6.18 9.15 8.52
C GLN A 134 6.54 9.11 10.02
N GLY A 135 5.55 9.21 10.90
CA GLY A 135 5.76 9.45 12.33
C GLY A 135 6.61 10.69 12.53
N ASN A 136 7.69 10.53 13.31
CA ASN A 136 8.70 11.56 13.58
C ASN A 136 9.88 11.56 12.61
N ILE A 137 9.87 10.71 11.58
CA ILE A 137 10.99 10.55 10.64
C ILE A 137 10.52 10.91 9.22
N PRO A 138 10.68 12.17 8.77
CA PRO A 138 10.10 12.66 7.52
C PRO A 138 10.52 11.86 6.27
N VAL A 139 11.75 11.33 6.25
CA VAL A 139 12.29 10.60 5.09
C VAL A 139 11.53 9.30 4.79
N ILE A 140 10.80 8.73 5.76
CA ILE A 140 10.05 7.49 5.57
C ILE A 140 9.00 7.62 4.48
N GLY A 141 8.34 8.77 4.34
CA GLY A 141 7.33 8.97 3.28
C GLY A 141 7.93 8.88 1.88
N ILE A 142 9.11 9.49 1.69
CA ILE A 142 9.85 9.44 0.43
C ILE A 142 10.35 8.02 0.16
N LEU A 143 10.94 7.37 1.16
CA LEU A 143 11.42 6.00 1.05
C LEU A 143 10.29 5.02 0.74
N TYR A 144 9.12 5.19 1.35
CA TYR A 144 7.92 4.40 1.03
C TYR A 144 7.59 4.47 -0.46
N LEU A 145 7.45 5.69 -1.01
CA LEU A 145 7.16 5.89 -2.43
C LEU A 145 8.25 5.27 -3.32
N LEU A 146 9.52 5.52 -3.00
CA LEU A 146 10.64 4.91 -3.74
C LEU A 146 10.56 3.38 -3.70
N GLY A 147 10.27 2.78 -2.56
CA GLY A 147 10.17 1.33 -2.40
C GLY A 147 9.06 0.68 -3.22
N LEU A 148 7.95 1.39 -3.46
CA LEU A 148 6.86 0.88 -4.30
C LEU A 148 7.28 0.72 -5.78
N PHE A 149 8.06 1.67 -6.30
CA PHE A 149 8.38 1.74 -7.73
C PHE A 149 9.77 1.24 -8.09
N LEU A 150 10.76 1.41 -7.21
CA LEU A 150 12.16 1.13 -7.50
C LEU A 150 12.35 -0.32 -7.97
N ALA A 151 11.73 -1.28 -7.27
CA ALA A 151 11.88 -2.68 -7.63
C ALA A 151 11.31 -3.01 -9.01
N LEU A 152 10.27 -2.29 -9.47
CA LEU A 152 9.68 -2.49 -10.79
C LEU A 152 10.66 -2.18 -11.93
N LEU A 153 11.73 -1.41 -11.70
CA LEU A 153 12.75 -1.14 -12.71
C LEU A 153 13.52 -2.41 -13.14
N TRP A 154 13.54 -3.45 -12.29
CA TRP A 154 14.21 -4.72 -12.58
C TRP A 154 13.42 -5.65 -13.51
N ILE A 155 12.18 -5.30 -13.84
CA ILE A 155 11.31 -6.08 -14.72
C ILE A 155 10.89 -5.28 -15.96
N LEU A 156 11.67 -4.24 -16.30
CA LEU A 156 11.52 -3.53 -17.56
C LEU A 156 11.82 -4.46 -18.76
N PRO A 157 11.12 -4.27 -19.89
CA PRO A 157 10.09 -3.25 -20.13
C PRO A 157 8.68 -3.65 -19.62
N THR A 158 8.50 -4.87 -19.13
CA THR A 158 7.18 -5.43 -18.81
C THR A 158 6.45 -4.67 -17.69
N SER A 159 7.16 -4.03 -16.76
CA SER A 159 6.54 -3.20 -15.70
C SER A 159 6.10 -1.81 -16.10
N ILE A 160 6.38 -1.34 -17.32
CA ILE A 160 6.01 0.03 -17.74
C ILE A 160 4.54 0.34 -17.46
N PRO A 161 3.56 -0.55 -17.77
CA PRO A 161 2.15 -0.31 -17.43
C PRO A 161 1.89 -0.15 -15.92
N LEU A 162 2.57 -0.93 -15.08
CA LEU A 162 2.42 -0.87 -13.62
C LEU A 162 2.99 0.43 -13.05
N ILE A 163 4.16 0.84 -13.56
CA ILE A 163 4.79 2.13 -13.21
C ILE A 163 3.90 3.28 -13.66
N ALA A 164 3.33 3.21 -14.88
CA ALA A 164 2.46 4.24 -15.41
C ALA A 164 1.20 4.44 -14.55
N ILE A 165 0.56 3.36 -14.08
CA ILE A 165 -0.62 3.44 -13.21
C ILE A 165 -0.28 4.13 -11.88
N GLY A 166 0.81 3.73 -11.23
CA GLY A 166 1.18 4.37 -9.97
C GLY A 166 1.69 5.80 -10.15
N GLY A 167 2.40 6.10 -11.25
CA GLY A 167 2.80 7.45 -11.61
C GLY A 167 1.61 8.36 -11.88
N ALA A 168 0.61 7.88 -12.64
CA ALA A 168 -0.64 8.60 -12.88
C ALA A 168 -1.41 8.85 -11.57
N THR A 169 -1.37 7.89 -10.63
CA THR A 169 -1.98 8.04 -9.30
C THR A 169 -1.30 9.13 -8.48
N ILE A 170 0.03 9.12 -8.43
CA ILE A 170 0.81 10.15 -7.74
C ILE A 170 0.52 11.52 -8.36
N LEU A 171 0.59 11.61 -9.69
CA LEU A 171 0.33 12.86 -10.40
C LEU A 171 -1.09 13.38 -10.13
N TRP A 172 -2.10 12.51 -10.23
CA TRP A 172 -3.48 12.86 -9.92
C TRP A 172 -3.59 13.39 -8.48
N SER A 173 -2.98 12.70 -7.53
CA SER A 173 -3.00 13.14 -6.14
C SER A 173 -2.32 14.49 -5.97
N LEU A 174 -1.18 14.72 -6.63
CA LEU A 174 -0.45 15.99 -6.57
C LEU A 174 -1.27 17.16 -7.17
N LEU A 175 -2.05 16.88 -8.22
CA LEU A 175 -2.92 17.87 -8.86
C LEU A 175 -4.16 18.20 -8.01
N GLN A 176 -4.66 17.23 -7.23
CA GLN A 176 -5.81 17.41 -6.35
C GLN A 176 -5.44 17.91 -4.95
N THR A 177 -4.17 17.85 -4.55
CA THR A 177 -3.66 18.33 -3.24
C THR A 177 -3.73 19.84 -3.02
N SER A 178 -4.67 20.57 -3.61
CA SER A 178 -5.03 21.92 -3.14
C SER A 178 -5.35 21.96 -1.63
N THR A 179 -5.65 20.80 -1.03
CA THR A 179 -5.89 20.58 0.41
C THR A 179 -4.76 19.83 1.16
N GLY A 180 -3.68 19.42 0.50
CA GLY A 180 -2.58 18.68 1.13
C GLY A 180 -2.87 17.21 1.48
N GLU A 181 -3.99 16.65 1.01
CA GLU A 181 -4.43 15.29 1.32
C GLU A 181 -4.44 14.37 0.07
N PHE A 182 -4.05 13.10 0.25
CA PHE A 182 -4.15 12.10 -0.82
C PHE A 182 -5.61 11.64 -0.97
N ASP A 183 -6.17 11.86 -2.16
CA ASP A 183 -7.56 11.55 -2.46
C ASP A 183 -7.85 10.03 -2.43
N SER A 184 -9.14 9.73 -2.42
CA SER A 184 -9.81 8.45 -2.30
C SER A 184 -9.42 7.35 -3.30
N TYR A 185 -8.70 7.69 -4.36
CA TYR A 185 -8.55 6.82 -5.52
C TYR A 185 -7.72 5.55 -5.31
N TRP A 186 -7.02 5.42 -4.18
CA TRP A 186 -6.15 4.27 -3.88
C TRP A 186 -6.82 2.88 -4.02
N CYS A 187 -8.12 2.73 -3.75
CA CYS A 187 -8.78 1.43 -3.93
C CYS A 187 -9.05 1.10 -5.40
N TYR A 188 -9.38 2.08 -6.24
CA TYR A 188 -9.45 1.90 -7.68
C TYR A 188 -8.08 1.59 -8.27
N VAL A 189 -7.03 2.21 -7.73
CA VAL A 189 -5.64 1.97 -8.13
C VAL A 189 -5.21 0.55 -7.77
N ALA A 190 -5.60 0.03 -6.61
CA ALA A 190 -5.35 -1.37 -6.25
C ALA A 190 -5.98 -2.35 -7.24
N VAL A 191 -7.23 -2.11 -7.63
CA VAL A 191 -7.92 -2.92 -8.64
C VAL A 191 -7.25 -2.78 -10.02
N ALA A 192 -6.98 -1.55 -10.45
CA ALA A 192 -6.33 -1.27 -11.74
C ALA A 192 -4.94 -1.92 -11.82
N TYR A 193 -4.12 -1.77 -10.78
CA TYR A 193 -2.82 -2.44 -10.67
C TYR A 193 -2.97 -3.96 -10.78
N SER A 194 -3.94 -4.54 -10.05
CA SER A 194 -4.18 -5.98 -10.06
C SER A 194 -4.53 -6.48 -11.47
N ILE A 195 -5.45 -5.80 -12.16
CA ILE A 195 -5.83 -6.12 -13.53
C ILE A 195 -4.64 -6.00 -14.48
N THR A 196 -3.86 -4.93 -14.37
CA THR A 196 -2.69 -4.72 -15.23
C THR A 196 -1.62 -5.78 -15.02
N ALA A 197 -1.43 -6.25 -13.78
CA ALA A 197 -0.49 -7.32 -13.48
C ALA A 197 -0.84 -8.65 -14.16
N ILE A 198 -2.07 -8.84 -14.64
CA ILE A 198 -2.43 -10.01 -15.47
C ILE A 198 -1.67 -10.03 -16.78
N PHE A 199 -1.30 -8.86 -17.31
CA PHE A 199 -0.64 -8.74 -18.62
C PHE A 199 0.89 -8.63 -18.51
N VAL A 200 1.43 -8.60 -17.29
CA VAL A 200 2.87 -8.61 -16.96
C VAL A 200 3.32 -10.05 -16.70
#